data_AF-A0A1X0YB97-F1
#
_entry.id   AF-A0A1X0YB97-F1
#
_cell.length_a   1.000
_cell.length_b   1.000
_cell.length_c   1.000
_cell.angle_alpha   90.00
_cell.angle_beta   90.00
_cell.angle_gamma   90.00
#
_symmetry.space_group_name_H-M   'P 1'
#
loop_
_entity.id
_entity.type
_entity.pdbx_description
1 polymer ?
#
loop_
_entity_poly.entity_id
_entity_poly.type
_entity_poly.pdbx_seq_one_letter_code
_entity_poly.pdbx_strand_id
1 'polypeptide(L)'
;MQLQTRLDAMKAEFVSKVDPAILDAMGRAKEQFDVAAMMSGVIQPGNQAPDFTLEDENDNQISSIALREKGPLVMTLYRGVW
;
A
#
# COMPACT_ATOMS: atom_id res chain seq x y z
N MET A 1 -26.97 3.96 -12.30
CA MET A 1 -26.41 5.07 -11.52
C MET A 1 -26.84 5.01 -10.04
N GLN A 2 -26.47 3.97 -9.28
CA GLN A 2 -26.84 3.89 -7.84
C GLN A 2 -25.63 3.82 -6.89
N LEU A 3 -24.49 3.32 -7.36
CA LEU A 3 -23.30 3.15 -6.52
C LEU A 3 -22.65 4.50 -6.18
N GLN A 4 -22.44 5.37 -7.18
CA GLN A 4 -21.78 6.67 -6.95
C GLN A 4 -22.57 7.52 -5.96
N THR A 5 -23.90 7.61 -6.12
CA THR A 5 -24.77 8.35 -5.20
C THR A 5 -24.70 7.82 -3.77
N ARG A 6 -24.60 6.49 -3.58
CA ARG A 6 -24.41 5.88 -2.26
C ARG A 6 -23.05 6.22 -1.66
N LEU A 7 -21.99 6.18 -2.46
CA LEU A 7 -20.63 6.52 -2.01
C LEU A 7 -20.54 7.98 -1.58
N ASP A 8 -21.18 8.88 -2.34
CA ASP A 8 -21.19 10.31 -2.03
C ASP A 8 -21.97 10.60 -0.74
N ALA A 9 -23.10 9.92 -0.53
CA ALA A 9 -23.88 10.02 0.71
C ALA A 9 -23.10 9.51 1.94
N MET A 10 -22.43 8.36 1.81
CA MET A 10 -21.57 7.82 2.87
C MET A 10 -20.40 8.77 3.20
N LYS A 11 -19.80 9.37 2.17
CA LYS A 11 -18.73 10.34 2.36
C LYS A 11 -19.22 11.59 3.08
N ALA A 12 -20.39 12.12 2.71
CA ALA A 12 -20.97 13.28 3.37
C ALA A 12 -21.31 13.00 4.84
N GLU A 13 -21.84 11.81 5.14
CA GLU A 13 -22.12 11.38 6.51
C GLU A 13 -20.85 11.19 7.34
N PHE A 14 -19.77 10.70 6.75
CA PHE A 14 -18.47 10.62 7.42
C PHE A 14 -17.94 12.02 7.74
N VAL A 15 -17.93 12.92 6.76
CA VAL A 15 -17.42 14.30 6.94
C VAL A 15 -18.21 15.06 8.00
N SER A 16 -19.53 14.85 8.12
CA SER A 16 -20.34 15.55 9.12
C SER A 16 -20.11 15.07 10.57
N LYS A 17 -19.51 13.88 10.75
CA LYS A 17 -19.26 13.26 12.07
C LYS A 17 -17.81 13.37 12.54
N VAL A 18 -16.89 13.74 11.66
CA VAL A 18 -15.45 13.83 11.98
C VAL A 18 -15.12 15.23 12.51
N ASP A 19 -14.23 15.27 13.51
CA ASP A 19 -13.71 16.53 14.05
C ASP A 19 -13.05 17.37 12.93
N PRO A 20 -13.37 18.68 12.82
CA PRO A 20 -12.76 19.58 11.84
C PRO A 20 -11.22 19.53 11.81
N ALA A 21 -10.56 19.37 12.96
CA ALA A 21 -9.10 19.27 13.02
C ALA A 21 -8.56 18.00 12.32
N ILE A 22 -9.31 16.90 12.38
CA ILE A 22 -8.99 15.64 11.68
C ILE A 22 -9.24 15.80 10.18
N LEU A 23 -10.34 16.45 9.79
CA LEU A 23 -10.62 16.74 8.37
C LEU A 23 -9.52 17.61 7.75
N ASP A 24 -9.06 18.64 8.46
CA ASP A 24 -7.97 19.51 8.02
C ASP A 24 -6.63 18.76 7.94
N ALA A 25 -6.36 17.83 8.87
CA ALA A 25 -5.18 16.98 8.80
C ALA A 25 -5.25 16.03 7.58
N MET A 26 -6.41 15.43 7.31
CA MET A 26 -6.62 14.58 6.13
C MET A 26 -6.50 15.36 4.82
N GLY A 27 -7.04 16.58 4.77
CA GLY A 27 -6.93 17.49 3.62
C GLY A 27 -5.47 17.82 3.31
N ARG A 28 -4.72 18.25 4.33
CA ARG A 28 -3.28 18.53 4.20
C ARG A 28 -2.48 17.30 3.78
N ALA A 29 -2.76 16.13 4.35
CA ALA A 29 -2.10 14.88 3.96
C ALA A 29 -2.38 14.52 2.50
N LYS A 30 -3.59 14.82 2.00
CA LYS A 30 -3.96 14.62 0.59
C LYS A 30 -3.28 15.62 -0.35
N GLU A 31 -3.12 16.88 0.06
CA GLU A 31 -2.39 17.89 -0.71
C GLU A 31 -0.89 17.60 -0.77
N GLN A 32 -0.33 17.05 0.31
CA GLN A 32 1.05 16.56 0.36
C GLN A 32 1.23 15.20 -0.35
N PHE A 33 0.14 14.59 -0.83
CA PHE A 33 0.17 13.32 -1.55
C PHE A 33 0.61 13.53 -3.00
N ASP A 34 1.89 13.83 -3.18
CA ASP A 34 2.52 13.88 -4.50
C ASP A 34 2.83 12.46 -4.97
N VAL A 35 1.92 11.93 -5.79
CA VAL A 35 2.05 10.62 -6.42
C VAL A 35 3.33 10.54 -7.26
N ALA A 36 3.70 11.60 -7.98
CA ALA A 36 4.88 11.58 -8.83
C ALA A 36 6.17 11.47 -8.00
N ALA A 37 6.24 12.19 -6.88
CA ALA A 37 7.35 12.07 -5.94
C ALA A 37 7.43 10.67 -5.31
N MET A 38 6.30 10.06 -4.94
CA MET A 38 6.26 8.68 -4.41
C MET A 38 6.67 7.62 -5.43
N MET A 39 6.39 7.86 -6.72
CA MET A 39 6.75 6.93 -7.79
C MET A 39 8.24 7.03 -8.17
N SER A 40 8.94 8.07 -7.72
CA SER A 40 10.39 8.20 -7.90
C SER A 40 11.13 7.07 -7.20
N GLY A 41 11.86 6.27 -7.99
CA GLY A 41 12.61 5.12 -7.47
C GLY A 41 11.80 3.83 -7.30
N VAL A 42 10.52 3.81 -7.71
CA VAL A 42 9.74 2.57 -7.76
C VAL A 42 10.30 1.63 -8.83
N ILE A 43 10.56 0.38 -8.42
CA ILE A 43 11.05 -0.70 -9.27
C ILE A 43 10.10 -0.93 -10.44
N GLN A 44 10.64 -0.96 -11.66
CA GLN A 44 9.88 -1.15 -12.90
C GLN A 44 10.10 -2.56 -13.48
N PRO A 45 9.21 -3.05 -14.37
CA PRO A 45 9.46 -4.27 -15.12
C PRO A 45 10.82 -4.24 -15.82
N GLY A 46 11.57 -5.33 -15.68
CA GLY A 46 12.94 -5.44 -16.21
C GLY A 46 14.03 -4.92 -15.27
N ASN A 47 13.70 -4.22 -14.19
CA ASN A 47 14.66 -3.97 -13.12
C ASN A 47 14.90 -5.22 -12.29
N GLN A 48 16.10 -5.33 -11.71
CA GLN A 48 16.39 -6.36 -10.72
C GLN A 48 15.60 -6.07 -9.45
N ALA A 49 14.82 -7.05 -9.00
CA ALA A 49 14.17 -6.98 -7.70
C ALA A 49 15.24 -6.99 -6.58
N PRO A 50 15.15 -6.09 -5.58
CA PRO A 50 16.07 -6.08 -4.45
C PRO A 50 16.07 -7.41 -3.70
N ASP A 51 17.22 -7.74 -3.16
CA ASP A 51 17.34 -8.90 -2.28
C ASP A 51 16.76 -8.60 -0.92
N PHE A 52 16.08 -9.60 -0.36
CA PHE A 52 15.51 -9.52 0.97
C PHE A 52 15.75 -10.80 1.75
N THR A 53 15.76 -10.67 3.06
CA THR A 53 15.61 -11.78 3.99
C THR A 53 14.53 -11.37 4.97
N LEU A 54 13.47 -12.17 5.05
CA LEU A 54 12.30 -11.91 5.90
C LEU A 54 12.09 -13.09 6.83
N GLU A 55 11.54 -12.80 7.99
CA GLU A 55 11.16 -13.79 8.97
C GLU A 55 9.77 -14.36 8.64
N ASP A 56 9.61 -15.68 8.74
CA ASP A 56 8.30 -16.32 8.68
C ASP A 56 7.59 -16.32 10.05
N GLU A 57 6.40 -16.91 10.14
CA GLU A 57 5.63 -16.94 11.38
C GLU A 57 6.24 -17.79 12.50
N ASN A 58 7.31 -18.55 12.21
CA ASN A 58 8.01 -19.42 13.16
C ASN A 58 9.45 -18.93 13.41
N ASP A 59 9.73 -17.65 13.15
CA ASP A 59 11.04 -17.01 13.31
C ASP A 59 12.14 -17.55 12.38
N ASN A 60 11.78 -18.24 11.28
CA ASN A 60 12.76 -18.70 10.30
C ASN A 60 13.13 -17.60 9.32
N GLN A 61 14.43 -17.46 9.04
CA GLN A 61 14.94 -16.52 8.05
C GLN A 61 14.79 -17.07 6.63
N ILE A 62 13.95 -16.41 5.81
CA ILE A 62 13.68 -16.75 4.41
C ILE A 62 14.40 -15.76 3.49
N SER A 63 15.40 -16.25 2.75
CA SER A 63 16.19 -15.44 1.81
C SER A 63 15.67 -15.52 0.37
N SER A 64 15.46 -14.36 -0.27
CA SER A 64 15.08 -14.28 -1.68
C SER A 64 16.15 -14.82 -2.62
N ILE A 65 17.43 -14.72 -2.24
CA ILE A 65 18.55 -15.23 -3.03
C ILE A 65 18.49 -16.75 -3.08
N ALA A 66 18.40 -17.40 -1.92
CA ALA A 66 18.31 -18.86 -1.80
C ALA A 66 17.05 -19.44 -2.48
N LEU A 67 15.94 -18.69 -2.50
CA LEU A 67 14.74 -19.09 -3.23
C LEU A 67 14.94 -19.03 -4.75
N ARG A 68 15.60 -17.98 -5.26
CA ARG A 68 15.87 -17.85 -6.71
C ARG A 68 16.87 -18.86 -7.25
N GLU A 69 17.79 -19.35 -6.41
CA GLU A 69 18.68 -20.47 -6.78
C GLU A 69 17.91 -21.76 -7.08
N LYS A 70 16.72 -21.93 -6.49
CA LYS A 70 15.84 -23.10 -6.73
C LYS A 70 14.99 -22.94 -7.99
N GLY A 71 14.84 -21.72 -8.52
CA GLY A 71 14.05 -21.43 -9.70
C GLY A 71 13.38 -20.05 -9.68
N PRO A 72 12.47 -19.77 -10.62
CA PRO A 72 11.73 -18.51 -10.66
C PRO A 72 10.96 -18.25 -9.37
N LEU A 73 11.04 -17.03 -8.84
CA LEU A 73 10.35 -16.60 -7.63
C LEU A 73 9.07 -15.84 -7.99
N VAL A 74 7.93 -16.30 -7.48
CA VAL A 74 6.65 -15.59 -7.53
C VAL A 74 6.35 -15.02 -6.15
N MET A 75 6.00 -13.74 -6.08
CA MET A 75 5.73 -13.04 -4.83
C MET A 75 4.32 -12.43 -4.85
N THR A 76 3.58 -12.62 -3.77
CA THR A 76 2.27 -12.00 -3.57
C THR A 76 2.36 -11.07 -2.37
N LEU A 77 2.08 -9.79 -2.56
CA LEU A 77 1.98 -8.84 -1.46
C LEU A 77 0.51 -8.73 -1.04
N TYR A 78 0.22 -9.11 0.21
CA TYR A 78 -1.09 -8.95 0.81
C TYR A 78 -1.07 -7.76 1.76
N ARG A 79 -1.95 -6.77 1.52
CA ARG A 79 -2.22 -5.68 2.44
C ARG A 79 -3.64 -5.82 2.95
N GLY A 80 -3.79 -6.25 4.20
CA GLY A 80 -5.07 -6.42 4.86
C GLY A 80 -4.89 -6.63 6.36
N VAL A 81 -6.02 -6.77 7.04
CA VAL A 81 -6.04 -7.25 8.43
C VAL A 81 -6.04 -8.77 8.34
N TRP A 82 -5.11 -9.41 9.07
CA TRP A 82 -5.11 -10.87 9.26
C TRP A 82 -6.36 -11.31 10.04
#